data_AF-A0A7V9HGC6-F1
#
_entry.id   AF-A0A7V9HGC6-F1
#
_cell.length_a   1.000
_cell.length_b   1.000
_cell.length_c   1.000
_cell.angle_alpha   90.00
_cell.angle_beta   90.00
_cell.angle_gamma   90.00
#
_symmetry.space_group_name_H-M   'P 1'
#
loop_
_entity.id
_entity.type
_entity.pdbx_description
1 polymer ?
#
loop_
_entity_poly.entity_id
_entity_poly.type
_entity_poly.pdbx_seq_one_letter_code
_entity_poly.pdbx_strand_id
1 'polypeptide(L)' 'MRVVLATRNSHKLREFERLIGGEVGLDPLPDELELPPETGSTYAE' A
#
# COMPACT_ATOMS: atom_id res chain seq x y z
N MET A 1 8.26 13.59 1.77
CA MET A 1 7.23 13.01 2.66
C MET A 1 7.12 11.51 2.36
N ARG A 2 6.81 10.66 3.34
CA ARG A 2 6.66 9.21 3.12
C ARG A 2 5.30 8.72 3.63
N VAL A 3 4.71 7.76 2.94
CA VAL A 3 3.46 7.11 3.34
C VAL A 3 3.56 5.60 3.15
N VAL A 4 2.83 4.85 3.96
CA VAL A 4 2.71 3.39 3.82
C VAL A 4 1.61 3.09 2.79
N LEU A 5 1.94 2.29 1.78
CA LEU A 5 0.96 1.64 0.92
C LEU A 5 0.53 0.35 1.62
N ALA A 6 -0.75 0.22 1.95
CA ALA A 6 -1.32 -0.91 2.72
C ALA A 6 -1.35 -2.24 1.94
N THR A 7 -0.20 -2.66 1.42
CA THR A 7 -0.01 -3.89 0.68
C THR A 7 1.43 -4.37 0.83
N ARG A 8 1.62 -5.70 0.79
CA ARG A 8 2.93 -6.33 0.64
C ARG A 8 3.25 -6.70 -0.81
N ASN A 9 2.37 -6.35 -1.75
CA ASN A 9 2.56 -6.69 -3.15
C ASN A 9 3.60 -5.75 -3.78
N SER A 10 4.81 -6.27 -4.00
CA SER A 10 5.91 -5.52 -4.61
C SER A 10 5.60 -4.99 -6.01
N HIS A 11 4.66 -5.59 -6.74
CA HIS A 11 4.25 -5.09 -8.07
C HIS A 11 3.41 -3.82 -7.92
N LYS A 12 2.42 -3.81 -7.00
CA LYS A 12 1.61 -2.62 -6.71
C LYS A 12 2.47 -1.46 -6.24
N LEU A 13 3.49 -1.73 -5.40
CA LEU A 13 4.41 -0.70 -4.93
C LEU A 13 5.13 -0.02 -6.11
N ARG A 14 5.74 -0.80 -7.01
CA ARG A 14 6.47 -0.27 -8.18
C ARG A 14 5.57 0.52 -9.15
N GLU A 15 4.32 0.11 -9.31
CA GLU A 15 3.36 0.82 -10.15
C GLU A 15 3.01 2.20 -9.56
N PHE A 16 2.71 2.26 -8.27
CA PHE A 16 2.39 3.53 -7.60
C PHE A 16 3.61 4.46 -7.52
N GLU A 17 4.82 3.94 -7.27
CA GLU A 17 6.06 4.74 -7.29
C GLU A 17 6.24 5.45 -8.64
N ARG A 18 5.93 4.76 -9.75
CA ARG A 18 6.00 5.36 -11.11
C ARG A 18 4.93 6.42 -11.33
N LEU A 19 3.71 6.19 -10.84
CA LEU A 19 2.58 7.12 -11.03
C LEU A 19 2.72 8.40 -10.22
N ILE A 20 3.26 8.33 -9.00
CA ILE A 20 3.39 9.46 -8.07
C ILE A 20 4.59 10.35 -8.42
N GLY A 21 5.53 9.89 -9.26
CA GLY A 21 6.60 10.72 -9.78
C GLY A 21 7.67 11.14 -8.76
N GLY A 22 7.70 10.50 -7.59
CA GLY A 22 8.78 10.63 -6.60
C GLY A 22 8.66 11.79 -5.59
N GLU A 23 7.62 12.63 -5.68
CA GLU A 23 7.38 13.69 -4.67
C GLU A 23 6.99 13.12 -3.30
N VAL A 24 6.34 11.96 -3.31
CA VAL A 24 5.99 11.16 -2.13
C VAL A 24 6.64 9.79 -2.22
N GLY A 25 7.42 9.43 -1.19
CA GLY A 25 8.00 8.08 -1.08
C GLY A 25 6.98 7.09 -0.54
N LEU A 26 7.00 5.86 -1.04
CA LEU A 26 6.12 4.79 -0.61
C LEU A 26 6.91 3.74 0.17
N ASP A 27 6.36 3.31 1.30
CA ASP A 27 6.81 2.15 2.05
C ASP A 27 5.77 1.02 1.89
N PRO A 28 6.20 -0.25 1.77
CA PRO A 28 5.27 -1.37 1.84
C PRO A 28 4.68 -1.51 3.25
N LEU A 29 3.63 -2.30 3.38
CA LEU A 29 3.14 -2.72 4.69
C LEU A 29 4.24 -3.50 5.44
N PRO A 30 4.60 -3.14 6.69
CA PRO A 30 5.58 -3.87 7.49
C PRO A 30 5.23 -5.34 7.66
N ASP A 31 6.22 -6.24 7.69
CA ASP A 31 5.99 -7.68 7.78
C ASP A 31 5.45 -8.11 9.16
N GLU A 32 5.71 -7.32 10.20
CA GLU A 32 5.29 -7.62 11.58
C GLU A 32 3.82 -7.30 11.84
N LEU A 33 3.13 -6.64 10.91
CA LEU A 33 1.75 -6.17 11.11
C LEU A 33 0.71 -7.17 10.58
N GLU A 34 -0.15 -7.69 11.45
CA GLU A 34 -1.27 -8.51 10.98
C GLU A 34 -2.29 -7.66 10.22
N LEU A 35 -2.73 -8.17 9.06
CA LEU A 35 -3.77 -7.51 8.26
C LEU A 35 -5.13 -7.73 8.93
N PRO A 36 -5.93 -6.66 9.12
CA PRO A 36 -7.31 -6.85 9.54
C PRO A 36 -8.07 -7.63 8.46
N PRO A 37 -9.09 -8.42 8.83
CA PRO A 37 -9.95 -9.07 7.85
C PRO A 37 -10.72 -8.01 7.05
N GLU A 38 -10.81 -8.20 5.73
CA GLU A 38 -11.67 -7.41 4.85
C GLU A 38 -13.13 -7.89 5.00
N THR A 39 -13.86 -7.35 5.97
CA THR A 39 -15.25 -7.75 6.28
C THR A 39 -16.32 -6.96 5.52
N GLY A 40 -15.91 -6.06 4.64
CA GLY A 40 -16.80 -5.24 3.81
C GLY A 40 -17.63 -6.05 2.83
N SER A 41 -18.74 -5.48 2.38
CA SER A 41 -19.57 -6.06 1.31
C SER A 41 -19.24 -5.48 -0.08
N THR A 42 -18.41 -4.44 -0.11
CA THR A 42 -17.96 -3.73 -1.30
C THR A 42 -16.46 -3.46 -1.23
N TYR A 43 -15.83 -3.12 -2.36
CA TYR A 43 -14.40 -2.77 -2.40
C TYR A 43 -14.02 -1.48 -1.65
N ALA A 44 -15.01 -0.63 -1.34
CA ALA A 44 -14.78 0.65 -0.66
C ALA A 44 -14.87 0.54 0.87
N GLU A 45 -15.42 -0.57 1.38
CA GLU A 45 -15.57 -0.91 2.80
C GLU A 45 -14.41 -1.76 3.29
#